data_AF-I0JJW4-F1
#
_entry.id   AF-I0JJW4-F1
#
_cell.length_a   1.000
_cell.length_b   1.000
_cell.length_c   1.000
_cell.angle_alpha   90.00
_cell.angle_beta   90.00
_cell.angle_gamma   90.00
#
_symmetry.space_group_name_H-M   'P 1'
#
loop_
_entity.id
_entity.type
_entity.pdbx_description
1 polymer ?
#
loop_
_entity_poly.entity_id
_entity_poly.type
_entity_poly.pdbx_seq_one_letter_code
_entity_poly.pdbx_strand_id
1 'polypeptide(L)'
;MLYLILYICQFGIILYIYRKWGREEPYLFLKLLGYSVLGSFAFTINQWSLPLGFIIFLMFFREPGWNRLAKRYAAYLGLFLFLTSLIIPSVQNYVYERPRHIDAAQSLSASEEFNFNEHWNMVKNTFNDIHNPRLERLEIEFTDNGVVQSLFYNFKIVAQGNRETNYSVELDPNEKEYEIKRDRYQKQNHQIHHIGQGMQGRISPEEFFEVINETGLEAFMQNKDTQYYSLYAEGAVRSLSGNPENTFMVTTSGIRPVIEGKLPIDAVRMTVNGFENREEDRIQSNATYYIEPSVVYRVE
;
A
#
# COMPACT_ATOMS: atom_id res chain seq x y z
N MET A 1 -5.41 -19.74 -3.52
CA MET A 1 -4.74 -20.75 -2.68
C MET A 1 -5.58 -21.20 -1.49
N LEU A 2 -6.05 -20.32 -0.60
CA LEU A 2 -6.84 -20.69 0.60
C LEU A 2 -8.12 -21.49 0.31
N TYR A 3 -8.91 -21.09 -0.69
CA TYR A 3 -10.11 -21.84 -1.10
C TYR A 3 -9.80 -23.27 -1.56
N LEU A 4 -8.68 -23.47 -2.29
CA LEU A 4 -8.24 -24.79 -2.74
C LEU A 4 -7.92 -25.71 -1.55
N ILE A 5 -7.19 -25.18 -0.56
CA ILE A 5 -6.87 -25.91 0.68
C ILE A 5 -8.16 -26.32 1.40
N LEU A 6 -9.14 -25.41 1.50
CA LEU A 6 -10.43 -25.72 2.12
C LEU A 6 -11.21 -26.82 1.38
N TYR A 7 -11.23 -26.80 0.04
CA TYR A 7 -11.87 -27.86 -0.74
C TYR A 7 -11.17 -29.22 -0.58
N ILE A 8 -9.84 -29.25 -0.51
CA ILE A 8 -9.08 -30.47 -0.24
C ILE A 8 -9.40 -31.01 1.17
N CYS A 9 -9.42 -30.13 2.18
CA CYS A 9 -9.80 -30.49 3.55
C CYS A 9 -11.25 -31.01 3.61
N GLN A 10 -12.19 -30.35 2.94
CA GLN A 10 -13.58 -30.79 2.82
C GLN A 10 -13.66 -32.20 2.24
N PHE A 11 -12.97 -32.45 1.13
CA PHE A 11 -12.94 -33.76 0.50
C PHE A 11 -12.38 -34.84 1.45
N GLY A 12 -11.28 -34.54 2.15
CA GLY A 12 -10.70 -35.44 3.15
C GLY A 12 -11.64 -35.76 4.31
N ILE A 13 -12.33 -34.75 4.84
CA ILE A 13 -13.32 -34.94 5.93
C ILE A 13 -14.50 -35.76 5.44
N ILE A 14 -15.03 -35.52 4.23
CA ILE A 14 -16.12 -36.31 3.65
C ILE A 14 -15.68 -37.77 3.46
N LEU A 15 -14.45 -38.00 3.01
CA LEU A 15 -13.88 -39.34 2.86
C LEU A 15 -13.73 -40.05 4.22
N TYR A 16 -13.33 -39.33 5.26
CA TYR A 16 -13.29 -39.85 6.63
C TYR A 16 -14.70 -40.22 7.15
N ILE A 17 -15.68 -39.34 6.98
CA ILE A 17 -17.09 -39.56 7.33
C ILE A 17 -17.63 -40.79 6.60
N TYR A 18 -17.34 -40.90 5.29
CA TYR A 18 -17.72 -42.04 4.47
C TYR A 18 -17.10 -43.34 4.98
N ARG A 19 -15.81 -43.36 5.32
CA ARG A 19 -15.17 -44.56 5.87
C ARG A 19 -15.71 -44.97 7.23
N LYS A 20 -16.05 -44.00 8.08
CA LYS A 20 -16.52 -44.24 9.46
C LYS A 20 -17.96 -44.78 9.52
N TRP A 21 -18.84 -44.32 8.64
CA TRP A 21 -20.27 -44.68 8.63
C TRP A 21 -20.72 -45.42 7.37
N GLY A 22 -19.77 -45.85 6.52
CA GLY A 22 -20.00 -46.41 5.21
C GLY A 22 -20.46 -47.86 5.17
N ARG A 23 -21.47 -48.22 5.97
CA ARG A 23 -22.12 -49.52 5.81
C ARG A 23 -23.61 -49.32 5.53
N GLU A 24 -24.06 -49.95 4.45
CA GLU A 24 -25.45 -50.23 4.08
C GLU A 24 -26.28 -49.16 3.33
N GLU A 25 -25.72 -48.01 2.92
CA GLU A 25 -26.48 -47.05 2.09
C GLU A 25 -25.92 -46.86 0.66
N PRO A 26 -26.74 -47.06 -0.39
CA PRO A 26 -26.32 -46.82 -1.76
C PRO A 26 -26.05 -45.33 -1.98
N TYR A 27 -24.96 -45.06 -2.70
CA TYR A 27 -24.49 -43.72 -3.07
C TYR A 27 -24.24 -42.78 -1.88
N LEU A 28 -23.88 -43.32 -0.70
CA LEU A 28 -23.64 -42.52 0.50
C LEU A 28 -22.64 -41.38 0.25
N PHE A 29 -21.53 -41.63 -0.46
CA PHE A 29 -20.54 -40.60 -0.76
C PHE A 29 -21.14 -39.40 -1.52
N LEU A 30 -21.93 -39.66 -2.57
CA LEU A 30 -22.60 -38.62 -3.35
C LEU A 30 -23.64 -37.87 -2.49
N LYS A 31 -24.36 -38.59 -1.63
CA LYS A 31 -25.29 -37.97 -0.66
C LYS A 31 -24.54 -37.03 0.30
N LEU A 32 -23.40 -37.44 0.85
CA LEU A 32 -22.59 -36.59 1.73
C LEU A 32 -22.09 -35.33 1.01
N LEU A 33 -21.67 -35.44 -0.25
CA LEU A 33 -21.36 -34.26 -1.07
C LEU A 33 -22.58 -33.36 -1.23
N GLY A 34 -23.75 -33.92 -1.57
CA GLY A 34 -25.00 -33.17 -1.68
C GLY A 34 -25.40 -32.44 -0.39
N TYR A 35 -25.31 -33.11 0.76
CA TYR A 35 -25.56 -32.48 2.06
C TYR A 35 -24.54 -31.38 2.39
N SER A 36 -23.27 -31.56 2.01
CA SER A 36 -22.24 -30.54 2.20
C SER A 36 -22.45 -29.33 1.31
N VAL A 37 -22.78 -29.52 0.03
CA VAL A 37 -23.14 -28.44 -0.91
C VAL A 37 -24.37 -27.69 -0.39
N LEU A 38 -25.40 -28.43 0.04
CA LEU A 38 -26.61 -27.86 0.63
C LEU A 38 -26.28 -27.01 1.86
N GLY A 39 -25.43 -27.50 2.78
CA GLY A 39 -25.02 -26.73 3.95
C GLY A 39 -24.23 -25.45 3.62
N SER A 40 -23.44 -25.46 2.53
CA SER A 40 -22.67 -24.29 2.09
C SER A 40 -23.46 -23.30 1.24
N PHE A 41 -24.65 -23.68 0.75
CA PHE A 41 -25.41 -22.86 -0.15
C PHE A 41 -25.91 -21.60 0.55
N ALA A 42 -25.52 -20.46 -0.02
CA ALA A 42 -25.84 -19.15 0.49
C ALA A 42 -26.71 -18.37 -0.49
N PHE A 43 -27.56 -17.54 0.05
CA PHE A 43 -28.32 -16.55 -0.71
C PHE A 43 -27.83 -15.16 -0.30
N THR A 44 -27.33 -14.41 -1.28
CA THR A 44 -26.78 -13.07 -1.06
C THR A 44 -27.80 -12.02 -1.46
N ILE A 45 -28.14 -11.13 -0.51
CA ILE A 45 -28.98 -9.95 -0.74
C ILE A 45 -28.18 -8.73 -0.30
N ASN A 46 -27.91 -7.82 -1.22
CA ASN A 46 -27.02 -6.68 -1.00
C ASN A 46 -25.64 -7.13 -0.48
N GLN A 47 -25.27 -6.73 0.74
CA GLN A 47 -24.01 -7.10 1.40
C GLN A 47 -24.17 -8.27 2.39
N TRP A 48 -25.38 -8.80 2.56
CA TRP A 48 -25.67 -9.86 3.53
C TRP A 48 -25.79 -11.20 2.83
N SER A 49 -25.03 -12.20 3.30
CA SER A 49 -25.16 -13.58 2.83
C SER A 49 -25.81 -14.43 3.92
N LEU A 50 -26.93 -15.06 3.57
CA LEU A 50 -27.68 -15.94 4.46
C LEU A 50 -27.42 -17.40 4.09
N PRO A 51 -27.21 -18.32 5.06
CA PRO A 51 -26.97 -19.74 4.80
C PRO A 51 -28.27 -20.48 4.46
N LEU A 52 -28.92 -20.08 3.35
CA LEU A 52 -30.25 -20.54 2.97
C LEU A 52 -30.32 -22.06 2.83
N GLY A 53 -29.29 -22.70 2.29
CA GLY A 53 -29.31 -24.16 2.14
C GLY A 53 -29.21 -24.89 3.46
N PHE A 54 -28.52 -24.33 4.45
CA PHE A 54 -28.54 -24.87 5.81
C PHE A 54 -29.90 -24.68 6.49
N ILE A 55 -30.59 -23.56 6.25
CA ILE A 55 -31.97 -23.35 6.71
C ILE A 55 -32.91 -24.40 6.09
N ILE A 56 -32.80 -24.64 4.78
CA ILE A 56 -33.54 -25.70 4.08
C ILE A 56 -33.23 -27.08 4.68
N PHE A 57 -31.97 -27.35 4.99
CA PHE A 57 -31.58 -28.59 5.68
C PHE A 57 -32.28 -28.74 7.04
N LEU A 58 -32.34 -27.68 7.85
CA LEU A 58 -33.03 -27.71 9.14
C LEU A 58 -34.54 -27.92 9.02
N MET A 59 -35.17 -27.35 7.98
CA MET A 59 -36.62 -27.44 7.76
C MET A 59 -37.05 -28.79 7.19
N PHE A 60 -36.32 -29.32 6.19
CA PHE A 60 -36.78 -30.45 5.38
C PHE A 60 -35.95 -31.73 5.56
N PHE A 61 -34.70 -31.62 6.02
CA PHE A 61 -33.75 -32.75 6.02
C PHE A 61 -33.09 -33.01 7.38
N ARG A 62 -33.64 -32.45 8.46
CA ARG A 62 -33.10 -32.57 9.82
C ARG A 62 -33.05 -34.02 10.30
N GLU A 63 -33.97 -34.87 9.87
CA GLU A 63 -34.06 -36.28 10.26
C GLU A 63 -33.98 -37.23 9.06
N PRO A 64 -32.81 -37.36 8.41
CA PRO A 64 -32.64 -38.39 7.40
C PRO A 64 -32.75 -39.77 8.07
N GLY A 65 -33.47 -40.70 7.45
CA GLY A 65 -33.68 -42.05 8.02
C GLY A 65 -32.36 -42.80 8.26
N TRP A 66 -31.65 -43.14 7.17
CA TRP A 66 -30.41 -43.93 7.27
C TRP A 66 -29.18 -43.00 7.30
N ASN A 67 -28.15 -43.39 8.05
CA ASN A 67 -26.90 -42.62 8.23
C ASN A 67 -27.14 -41.16 8.65
N ARG A 68 -28.13 -40.94 9.53
CA ARG A 68 -28.53 -39.61 10.05
C ARG A 68 -27.36 -38.76 10.51
N LEU A 69 -26.45 -39.39 11.27
CA LEU A 69 -25.28 -38.71 11.81
C LEU A 69 -24.33 -38.26 10.68
N ALA A 70 -23.98 -39.14 9.75
CA ALA A 70 -23.08 -38.81 8.65
C ALA A 70 -23.59 -37.65 7.79
N LYS A 71 -24.89 -37.66 7.44
CA LYS A 71 -25.53 -36.61 6.65
C LYS A 71 -25.62 -35.27 7.40
N ARG A 72 -25.87 -35.31 8.71
CA ARG A 72 -25.81 -34.12 9.58
C ARG A 72 -24.41 -33.52 9.63
N TYR A 73 -23.39 -34.34 9.84
CA TYR A 73 -22.00 -33.87 9.84
C TYR A 73 -21.60 -33.29 8.49
N ALA A 74 -22.06 -33.87 7.37
CA ALA A 74 -21.84 -33.30 6.05
C ALA A 74 -22.54 -31.93 5.89
N ALA A 75 -23.78 -31.77 6.35
CA ALA A 75 -24.47 -30.48 6.34
C ALA A 75 -23.79 -29.43 7.23
N TYR A 76 -23.32 -29.82 8.43
CA TYR A 76 -22.55 -28.93 9.31
C TYR A 76 -21.19 -28.55 8.72
N LEU A 77 -20.53 -29.48 8.01
CA LEU A 77 -19.31 -29.17 7.26
C LEU A 77 -19.58 -28.13 6.17
N GLY A 78 -20.70 -28.24 5.45
CA GLY A 78 -21.16 -27.22 4.52
C GLY A 78 -21.35 -25.85 5.16
N LEU A 79 -22.04 -25.79 6.30
CA LEU A 79 -22.22 -24.55 7.05
C LEU A 79 -20.89 -23.95 7.51
N PHE A 80 -19.97 -24.80 7.99
CA PHE A 80 -18.63 -24.37 8.39
C PHE A 80 -17.85 -23.74 7.21
N LEU A 81 -17.96 -24.31 6.01
CA LEU A 81 -17.36 -23.74 4.80
C LEU A 81 -17.98 -22.39 4.43
N PHE A 82 -19.29 -22.26 4.57
CA PHE A 82 -19.95 -20.97 4.41
C PHE A 82 -19.40 -19.94 5.40
N LEU A 83 -19.35 -20.26 6.70
CA LEU A 83 -18.84 -19.34 7.72
C LEU A 83 -17.39 -18.94 7.48
N THR A 84 -16.52 -19.91 7.14
CA THR A 84 -15.12 -19.61 6.81
C THR A 84 -15.01 -18.74 5.56
N SER A 85 -15.88 -18.92 4.55
CA SER A 85 -15.89 -18.08 3.35
C SER A 85 -16.15 -16.60 3.64
N LEU A 86 -16.87 -16.28 4.71
CA LEU A 86 -17.11 -14.90 5.15
C LEU A 86 -15.87 -14.26 5.80
N ILE A 87 -15.01 -15.08 6.41
CA ILE A 87 -13.83 -14.62 7.17
C ILE A 87 -12.59 -14.54 6.27
N ILE A 88 -12.51 -15.39 5.23
CA ILE A 88 -11.35 -15.46 4.32
C ILE A 88 -10.96 -14.11 3.72
N PRO A 89 -11.88 -13.26 3.20
CA PRO A 89 -11.51 -11.97 2.64
C PRO A 89 -10.80 -11.08 3.67
N SER A 90 -11.31 -11.03 4.90
CA SER A 90 -10.69 -10.25 5.98
C SER A 90 -9.30 -10.78 6.35
N VAL A 91 -9.13 -12.09 6.41
CA VAL A 91 -7.81 -12.72 6.68
C VAL A 91 -6.84 -12.43 5.52
N GLN A 92 -7.31 -12.51 4.28
CA GLN A 92 -6.50 -12.20 3.11
C GLN A 92 -6.05 -10.75 3.11
N ASN A 93 -6.94 -9.82 3.44
CA ASN A 93 -6.58 -8.40 3.56
C ASN A 93 -5.59 -8.18 4.70
N TYR A 94 -5.85 -8.73 5.90
CA TYR A 94 -4.93 -8.61 7.02
C TYR A 94 -3.52 -9.15 6.71
N VAL A 95 -3.42 -10.31 6.05
CA VAL A 95 -2.13 -10.87 5.64
C VAL A 95 -1.48 -10.04 4.53
N TYR A 96 -2.28 -9.48 3.62
CA TYR A 96 -1.79 -8.63 2.54
C TYR A 96 -1.26 -7.30 3.07
N GLU A 97 -1.99 -6.63 3.96
CA GLU A 97 -1.73 -5.29 4.52
C GLU A 97 -0.76 -5.30 5.71
N ARG A 98 -0.27 -6.49 6.10
CA ARG A 98 0.70 -6.63 7.18
C ARG A 98 1.95 -5.76 6.91
N PRO A 99 2.31 -4.85 7.85
CA PRO A 99 3.52 -4.03 7.74
C PRO A 99 4.78 -4.87 7.58
N ARG A 100 5.75 -4.33 6.84
CA ARG A 100 7.07 -4.92 6.65
C ARG A 100 8.12 -4.01 7.29
N HIS A 101 8.97 -4.61 8.10
CA HIS A 101 10.09 -3.93 8.71
C HIS A 101 11.37 -4.35 7.99
N ILE A 102 12.22 -3.38 7.63
CA ILE A 102 13.47 -3.59 6.91
C ILE A 102 14.56 -2.81 7.62
N ASP A 103 15.71 -3.44 7.85
CA ASP A 103 16.89 -2.79 8.40
C ASP A 103 17.35 -1.62 7.50
N ALA A 104 17.51 -0.43 8.08
CA ALA A 104 17.95 0.76 7.38
C ALA A 104 19.48 0.87 7.21
N ALA A 105 20.25 -0.10 7.72
CA ALA A 105 21.72 -0.06 7.68
C ALA A 105 22.32 -0.01 6.27
N GLN A 106 21.60 -0.47 5.23
CA GLN A 106 22.11 -0.42 3.86
C GLN A 106 22.01 0.98 3.24
N SER A 107 20.94 1.73 3.54
CA SER A 107 20.76 3.11 3.05
C SER A 107 21.42 4.16 3.93
N LEU A 108 21.65 3.83 5.20
CA LEU A 108 22.46 4.60 6.14
C LEU A 108 23.92 4.15 5.97
N SER A 109 24.61 4.66 4.94
CA SER A 109 26.01 4.31 4.70
C SER A 109 26.89 4.61 5.92
N ALA A 110 27.96 3.83 6.10
CA ALA A 110 28.94 4.02 7.18
C ALA A 110 29.65 5.40 7.15
N SER A 111 29.44 6.19 6.08
CA SER A 111 29.97 7.53 5.84
C SER A 111 28.97 8.68 6.06
N GLU A 112 27.91 8.46 6.85
CA GLU A 112 26.91 9.47 7.28
C GLU A 112 25.94 10.00 6.19
N GLU A 113 26.22 9.79 4.90
CA GLU A 113 25.32 10.19 3.81
C GLU A 113 24.22 9.14 3.53
N PHE A 114 22.97 9.61 3.44
CA PHE A 114 21.81 8.78 3.11
C PHE A 114 21.72 8.56 1.59
N ASN A 115 21.70 7.30 1.15
CA ASN A 115 21.52 6.96 -0.25
C ASN A 115 20.04 6.67 -0.58
N PHE A 116 19.37 7.64 -1.21
CA PHE A 116 17.94 7.52 -1.56
C PHE A 116 17.66 6.46 -2.63
N ASN A 117 18.61 6.26 -3.56
CA ASN A 117 18.47 5.28 -4.62
C ASN A 117 18.55 3.85 -4.08
N GLU A 118 19.50 3.58 -3.16
CA GLU A 118 19.60 2.31 -2.46
C GLU A 118 18.37 2.05 -1.59
N HIS A 119 17.91 3.06 -0.84
CA HIS A 119 16.67 2.99 -0.07
C HIS A 119 15.48 2.58 -0.95
N TRP A 120 15.28 3.26 -2.08
CA TRP A 120 14.18 2.98 -2.99
C TRP A 120 14.26 1.57 -3.60
N ASN A 121 15.47 1.11 -3.93
CA ASN A 121 15.68 -0.26 -4.42
C ASN A 121 15.30 -1.32 -3.37
N MET A 122 15.59 -1.09 -2.08
CA MET A 122 15.13 -1.98 -1.00
C MET A 122 13.60 -2.05 -0.91
N VAL A 123 12.94 -0.89 -1.01
CA VAL A 123 11.46 -0.80 -0.99
C VAL A 123 10.86 -1.56 -2.19
N LYS A 124 11.39 -1.33 -3.40
CA LYS A 124 11.00 -2.07 -4.62
C LYS A 124 11.18 -3.58 -4.46
N ASN A 125 12.33 -4.02 -3.94
CA ASN A 125 12.64 -5.45 -3.78
C ASN A 125 11.81 -6.15 -2.70
N THR A 126 11.24 -5.40 -1.76
CA THR A 126 10.35 -5.94 -0.72
C THR A 126 9.00 -6.35 -1.30
N PHE A 127 8.55 -5.65 -2.35
CA PHE A 127 7.26 -5.83 -2.97
C PHE A 127 7.40 -5.97 -4.49
N ASN A 128 7.36 -7.20 -4.99
CA ASN A 128 7.45 -7.51 -6.41
C ASN A 128 6.26 -6.98 -7.26
N ASP A 129 5.27 -6.32 -6.65
CA ASP A 129 4.07 -5.79 -7.29
C ASP A 129 4.10 -4.25 -7.50
N ILE A 130 5.21 -3.57 -7.18
CA ILE A 130 5.34 -2.13 -7.41
C ILE A 130 5.62 -1.86 -8.89
N HIS A 131 4.61 -1.34 -9.59
CA HIS A 131 4.71 -0.96 -10.99
C HIS A 131 4.18 0.47 -11.20
N ASN A 132 4.96 1.30 -11.89
CA ASN A 132 4.60 2.69 -12.21
C ASN A 132 4.12 3.52 -10.98
N PRO A 133 4.92 3.58 -9.90
CA PRO A 133 4.53 4.27 -8.67
C PRO A 133 4.46 5.78 -8.86
N ARG A 134 3.50 6.42 -8.18
CA ARG A 134 3.28 7.86 -8.18
C ARG A 134 3.42 8.42 -6.78
N LEU A 135 4.35 9.34 -6.59
CA LEU A 135 4.59 9.99 -5.31
C LEU A 135 3.40 10.90 -4.95
N GLU A 136 2.87 10.73 -3.74
CA GLU A 136 1.81 11.58 -3.23
C GLU A 136 2.37 12.70 -2.35
N ARG A 137 3.15 12.30 -1.36
CA ARG A 137 3.75 13.16 -0.34
C ARG A 137 5.09 12.59 0.08
N LEU A 138 6.05 13.47 0.32
CA LEU A 138 7.35 13.17 0.89
C LEU A 138 7.67 14.20 1.95
N GLU A 139 8.21 13.72 3.06
CA GLU A 139 8.71 14.51 4.17
C GLU A 139 10.06 13.94 4.62
N ILE A 140 11.05 14.81 4.72
CA ILE A 140 12.39 14.47 5.18
C ILE A 140 12.78 15.49 6.24
N GLU A 141 13.24 15.00 7.40
CA GLU A 141 13.92 15.83 8.39
C GLU A 141 15.40 15.50 8.37
N PHE A 142 16.25 16.53 8.31
CA PHE A 142 17.71 16.37 8.24
C PHE A 142 18.43 17.51 8.95
N THR A 143 19.67 17.25 9.36
CA THR A 143 20.54 18.24 9.99
C THR A 143 21.24 19.13 8.97
N ASP A 144 21.87 20.19 9.44
CA ASP A 144 22.79 21.06 8.70
C ASP A 144 23.94 20.32 7.96
N ASN A 145 24.34 19.13 8.43
CA ASN A 145 25.30 18.25 7.74
C ASN A 145 24.63 17.25 6.78
N GLY A 146 23.35 17.44 6.43
CA GLY A 146 22.63 16.59 5.49
C GLY A 146 22.22 15.21 6.03
N VAL A 147 22.44 14.94 7.32
CA VAL A 147 22.12 13.64 7.93
C VAL A 147 20.62 13.51 8.11
N VAL A 148 20.02 12.50 7.47
CA VAL A 148 18.57 12.21 7.56
C VAL A 148 18.22 11.65 8.94
N GLN A 149 17.31 12.32 9.63
CA GLN A 149 16.78 11.92 10.93
C GLN A 149 15.38 11.33 10.84
N SER A 150 14.59 11.75 9.86
CA SER A 150 13.25 11.22 9.61
C SER A 150 12.99 11.18 8.11
N LEU A 151 12.31 10.13 7.67
CA LEU A 151 11.86 9.97 6.29
C LEU A 151 10.45 9.39 6.32
N PHE A 152 9.52 10.10 5.70
CA PHE A 152 8.16 9.64 5.49
C PHE A 152 7.75 9.91 4.05
N TYR A 153 7.19 8.92 3.36
CA TYR A 153 6.56 9.17 2.08
C TYR A 153 5.46 8.18 1.75
N ASN A 154 4.50 8.66 0.97
CA ASN A 154 3.41 7.88 0.43
C ASN A 154 3.46 7.87 -1.08
N PHE A 155 3.20 6.70 -1.66
CA PHE A 155 3.04 6.56 -3.11
C PHE A 155 1.90 5.60 -3.44
N LYS A 156 1.35 5.77 -4.64
CA LYS A 156 0.28 4.93 -5.17
C LYS A 156 0.74 4.14 -6.37
N ILE A 157 0.23 2.93 -6.50
CA ILE A 157 0.27 2.17 -7.75
C ILE A 157 -1.15 1.98 -8.27
N VAL A 158 -1.31 2.08 -9.60
CA VAL A 158 -2.57 1.75 -10.28
C VAL A 158 -2.38 0.39 -10.95
N ALA A 159 -2.97 -0.65 -10.35
CA ALA A 159 -2.99 -1.96 -10.97
C ALA A 159 -3.98 -2.01 -12.14
N GLN A 160 -3.74 -2.92 -13.09
CA GLN A 160 -4.69 -3.19 -14.18
C GLN A 160 -6.08 -3.47 -13.61
N GLY A 161 -7.07 -2.64 -13.98
CA GLY A 161 -8.45 -2.73 -13.50
C GLY A 161 -8.87 -1.71 -12.43
N ASN A 162 -8.25 -0.51 -12.38
CA ASN A 162 -8.60 0.59 -11.47
C ASN A 162 -8.53 0.24 -9.97
N ARG A 163 -7.67 -0.71 -9.59
CA ARG A 163 -7.37 -0.98 -8.19
C ARG A 163 -6.15 -0.19 -7.80
N GLU A 164 -6.32 0.68 -6.81
CA GLU A 164 -5.25 1.48 -6.24
C GLU A 164 -4.75 0.80 -4.98
N THR A 165 -3.42 0.69 -4.87
CA THR A 165 -2.76 0.30 -3.63
C THR A 165 -1.93 1.49 -3.17
N ASN A 166 -2.13 1.88 -1.92
CA ASN A 166 -1.35 2.93 -1.27
C ASN A 166 -0.21 2.27 -0.52
N TYR A 167 0.97 2.86 -0.60
CA TYR A 167 2.14 2.48 0.17
C TYR A 167 2.54 3.67 1.03
N SER A 168 2.89 3.40 2.28
CA SER A 168 3.44 4.36 3.23
C SER A 168 4.76 3.78 3.72
N VAL A 169 5.81 4.59 3.67
CA VAL A 169 7.15 4.23 4.14
C VAL A 169 7.54 5.25 5.20
N GLU A 170 7.97 4.75 6.35
CA GLU A 170 8.37 5.56 7.48
C GLU A 170 9.67 5.00 8.05
N LEU A 171 10.66 5.87 8.27
CA LEU A 171 11.88 5.52 9.00
C LEU A 171 11.60 5.65 10.50
N ASP A 172 11.74 4.57 11.26
CA ASP A 172 11.82 4.63 12.71
C ASP A 172 13.26 5.00 13.12
N PRO A 173 13.47 6.21 13.66
CA PRO A 173 14.81 6.67 14.03
C PRO A 173 15.39 5.93 15.24
N ASN A 174 14.56 5.32 16.09
CA ASN A 174 15.01 4.62 17.30
C ASN A 174 15.47 3.21 16.97
N GLU A 175 14.70 2.50 16.13
CA GLU A 175 15.00 1.11 15.76
C GLU A 175 15.93 1.02 14.54
N LYS A 176 16.12 2.12 13.81
CA LYS A 176 16.82 2.17 12.51
C LYS A 176 16.21 1.18 11.52
N GLU A 177 14.89 1.10 11.51
CA GLU A 177 14.13 0.24 10.61
C GLU A 177 13.15 1.08 9.78
N TYR A 178 12.90 0.66 8.56
CA TYR A 178 11.80 1.18 7.76
C TYR A 178 10.55 0.36 8.02
N GLU A 179 9.47 1.00 8.45
CA GLU A 179 8.14 0.41 8.40
C GLU A 179 7.49 0.74 7.05
N ILE A 180 7.17 -0.30 6.28
CA ILE A 180 6.44 -0.19 5.03
C ILE A 180 5.06 -0.79 5.19
N LYS A 181 4.04 0.07 5.12
CA LYS A 181 2.62 -0.27 5.13
C LYS A 181 2.10 -0.25 3.71
N ARG A 182 1.22 -1.19 3.37
CA ARG A 182 0.46 -1.14 2.13
C ARG A 182 -1.00 -1.41 2.41
N ASP A 183 -1.87 -0.61 1.83
CA ASP A 183 -3.31 -0.71 2.03
C ASP A 183 -4.02 -0.83 0.69
N ARG A 184 -4.92 -1.79 0.58
CA ARG A 184 -5.68 -1.98 -0.66
C ARG A 184 -6.96 -1.16 -0.59
N TYR A 185 -7.02 -0.09 -1.38
CA TYR A 185 -8.25 0.68 -1.49
C TYR A 185 -9.22 0.00 -2.44
N GLN A 186 -10.12 -0.83 -1.92
CA GLN A 186 -11.32 -1.25 -2.66
C GLN A 186 -12.43 -0.22 -2.44
N LYS A 187 -12.71 0.59 -3.47
CA LYS A 187 -13.90 1.45 -3.49
C LYS A 187 -15.16 0.61 -3.29
N GLN A 188 -15.71 0.62 -2.08
CA GLN A 188 -17.14 0.34 -1.90
C GLN A 188 -17.90 1.45 -2.63
N ASN A 189 -18.87 1.04 -3.46
CA ASN A 189 -19.81 1.92 -4.16
C ASN A 189 -20.12 3.15 -3.31
N HIS A 190 -19.74 4.34 -3.77
CA HIS A 190 -20.47 5.61 -3.80
C HIS A 190 -19.48 6.71 -4.24
N GLN A 191 -19.86 7.42 -5.31
CA GLN A 191 -19.20 8.60 -5.88
C GLN A 191 -17.97 8.36 -6.77
N ILE A 192 -18.28 8.20 -8.06
CA ILE A 192 -17.42 8.53 -9.19
C ILE A 192 -17.34 10.06 -9.24
N HIS A 193 -16.29 10.64 -8.69
CA HIS A 193 -15.79 11.96 -9.09
C HIS A 193 -14.24 11.91 -9.04
N HIS A 194 -13.61 12.00 -10.21
CA HIS A 194 -12.27 12.55 -10.49
C HIS A 194 -11.01 11.96 -9.81
N ILE A 195 -10.74 10.65 -9.87
CA ILE A 195 -9.46 10.10 -9.35
C ILE A 195 -8.40 9.87 -10.43
N GLY A 196 -8.80 9.55 -11.67
CA GLY A 196 -7.86 9.37 -12.79
C GLY A 196 -7.15 10.65 -13.26
N GLN A 197 -7.66 11.83 -12.89
CA GLN A 197 -7.06 13.12 -13.26
C GLN A 197 -5.99 13.60 -12.26
N GLY A 198 -5.94 13.05 -11.03
CA GLY A 198 -4.97 13.45 -10.01
C GLY A 198 -3.61 12.73 -10.09
N MET A 199 -3.51 11.68 -10.91
CA MET A 199 -2.28 10.88 -11.09
C MET A 199 -1.54 11.18 -12.40
N GLN A 200 -2.21 11.79 -13.39
CA GLN A 200 -1.54 12.27 -14.60
C GLN A 200 -0.67 13.47 -14.21
N GLY A 201 0.63 13.40 -14.52
CA GLY A 201 1.59 14.46 -14.16
C GLY A 201 2.13 14.37 -12.72
N ARG A 202 2.12 13.18 -12.09
CA ARG A 202 2.90 12.96 -10.86
C ARG A 202 4.23 12.28 -11.14
N ILE A 203 5.29 12.73 -10.49
CA ILE A 203 6.61 12.08 -10.50
C ILE A 203 6.58 10.75 -9.74
N SER A 204 7.44 9.81 -10.13
CA SER A 204 7.70 8.60 -9.35
C SER A 204 8.67 8.88 -8.18
N PRO A 205 8.63 8.08 -7.10
CA PRO A 205 9.66 8.19 -6.06
C PRO A 205 11.08 8.01 -6.61
N GLU A 206 11.26 7.17 -7.63
CA GLU A 206 12.54 6.91 -8.27
C GLU A 206 13.16 8.17 -8.87
N GLU A 207 12.42 8.82 -9.77
CA GLU A 207 12.88 10.03 -10.43
C GLU A 207 13.13 11.14 -9.40
N PHE A 208 12.28 11.26 -8.38
CA PHE A 208 12.44 12.27 -7.34
C PHE A 208 13.70 12.04 -6.48
N PHE A 209 13.92 10.79 -6.06
CA PHE A 209 15.06 10.40 -5.25
C PHE A 209 16.37 10.51 -6.02
N GLU A 210 16.38 10.23 -7.32
CA GLU A 210 17.55 10.47 -8.17
C GLU A 210 17.97 11.94 -8.11
N VAL A 211 17.03 12.88 -8.26
CA VAL A 211 17.32 14.33 -8.17
C VAL A 211 17.91 14.72 -6.82
N ILE A 212 17.32 14.26 -5.72
CA ILE A 212 17.85 14.56 -4.38
C ILE A 212 19.23 13.96 -4.19
N ASN A 213 19.43 12.71 -4.62
CA ASN A 213 20.69 11.99 -4.43
C ASN A 213 21.82 12.60 -5.27
N GLU A 214 21.54 13.11 -6.47
CA GLU A 214 22.50 13.82 -7.31
C GLU A 214 22.81 15.23 -6.80
N THR A 215 21.81 15.93 -6.25
CA THR A 215 21.94 17.32 -5.81
C THR A 215 22.54 17.43 -4.40
N GLY A 216 22.27 16.45 -3.53
CA GLY A 216 22.60 16.49 -2.11
C GLY A 216 21.65 17.38 -1.31
N LEU A 217 21.32 16.99 -0.07
CA LEU A 217 20.40 17.75 0.78
C LEU A 217 20.96 19.12 1.19
N GLU A 218 22.28 19.22 1.34
CA GLU A 218 23.00 20.45 1.72
C GLU A 218 22.78 21.60 0.73
N ALA A 219 22.63 21.28 -0.56
CA ALA A 219 22.42 22.28 -1.60
C ALA A 219 21.07 23.02 -1.45
N PHE A 220 20.11 22.46 -0.70
CA PHE A 220 18.81 23.07 -0.45
C PHE A 220 18.76 23.94 0.81
N MET A 221 19.87 24.08 1.54
CA MET A 221 19.97 24.89 2.75
C MET A 221 20.26 26.35 2.41
N GLN A 222 19.37 27.27 2.79
CA GLN A 222 19.53 28.71 2.51
C GLN A 222 20.20 29.49 3.65
N ASN A 223 20.13 29.00 4.90
CA ASN A 223 20.62 29.72 6.07
C ASN A 223 21.63 28.88 6.87
N LYS A 224 22.90 29.29 6.89
CA LYS A 224 23.96 28.57 7.61
C LYS A 224 23.84 28.57 9.14
N ASP A 225 23.02 29.46 9.70
CA ASP A 225 22.80 29.55 11.15
C ASP A 225 21.69 28.58 11.63
N THR A 226 21.05 27.87 10.71
CA THR A 226 19.98 26.91 10.98
C THR A 226 20.55 25.49 11.11
N GLN A 227 20.18 24.79 12.19
CA GLN A 227 20.69 23.44 12.50
C GLN A 227 19.81 22.31 11.99
N TYR A 228 18.51 22.57 11.79
CA TYR A 228 17.52 21.56 11.42
C TYR A 228 16.70 22.00 10.21
N TYR A 229 16.42 21.06 9.33
CA TYR A 229 15.66 21.30 8.11
C TYR A 229 14.55 20.28 7.94
N SER A 230 13.41 20.74 7.43
CA SER A 230 12.35 19.88 6.90
C SER A 230 12.22 20.13 5.41
N LEU A 231 12.12 19.06 4.63
CA LEU A 231 11.82 19.09 3.20
C LEU A 231 10.46 18.43 2.99
N TYR A 232 9.56 19.17 2.37
CA TYR A 232 8.23 18.71 1.99
C TYR A 232 8.10 18.74 0.48
N ALA A 233 7.62 17.66 -0.13
CA ALA A 233 7.28 17.63 -1.54
C ALA A 233 5.96 16.90 -1.79
N GLU A 234 5.21 17.39 -2.76
CA GLU A 234 4.13 16.62 -3.38
C GLU A 234 4.59 16.20 -4.76
N GLY A 235 4.36 14.93 -5.13
CA GLY A 235 4.79 14.46 -6.44
C GLY A 235 4.05 15.09 -7.62
N ALA A 236 3.06 15.96 -7.39
CA ALA A 236 2.29 16.62 -8.44
C ALA A 236 3.09 17.73 -9.14
N VAL A 237 3.11 17.67 -10.47
CA VAL A 237 3.52 18.81 -11.29
C VAL A 237 2.46 19.91 -11.14
N ARG A 238 2.89 21.09 -10.71
CA ARG A 238 2.03 22.27 -10.57
C ARG A 238 2.60 23.42 -11.39
N SER A 239 1.70 24.22 -11.94
CA SER A 239 2.07 25.44 -12.66
C SER A 239 2.49 26.52 -11.67
N LEU A 240 3.65 27.12 -11.89
CA LEU A 240 4.19 28.15 -11.02
C LEU A 240 3.42 29.47 -11.16
N SER A 241 2.79 29.91 -10.07
CA SER A 241 2.23 31.26 -9.90
C SER A 241 2.63 31.80 -8.51
N GLY A 242 3.38 32.89 -8.43
CA GLY A 242 3.76 33.46 -7.13
C GLY A 242 4.94 34.43 -7.16
N ASN A 243 5.35 34.87 -5.97
CA ASN A 243 6.50 35.77 -5.75
C ASN A 243 7.81 34.99 -5.96
N PRO A 244 8.73 35.45 -6.84
CA PRO A 244 10.02 34.80 -7.05
C PRO A 244 10.98 34.88 -5.85
N GLU A 245 10.70 35.73 -4.86
CA GLU A 245 11.51 35.80 -3.64
C GLU A 245 11.55 34.43 -2.94
N ASN A 246 12.76 33.95 -2.63
CA ASN A 246 13.05 32.62 -2.07
C ASN A 246 12.53 31.43 -2.90
N THR A 247 12.37 31.64 -4.21
CA THR A 247 12.00 30.58 -5.15
C THR A 247 13.16 30.20 -6.06
N PHE A 248 13.46 28.91 -6.11
CA PHE A 248 14.58 28.34 -6.84
C PHE A 248 14.11 27.24 -7.81
N MET A 249 14.86 27.06 -8.88
CA MET A 249 14.69 26.01 -9.87
C MET A 249 15.83 25.01 -9.75
N VAL A 250 15.50 23.74 -9.65
CA VAL A 250 16.45 22.61 -9.73
C VAL A 250 16.52 22.17 -11.18
N THR A 251 17.71 22.25 -11.77
CA THR A 251 17.98 21.93 -13.17
C THR A 251 19.14 20.95 -13.26
N THR A 252 19.39 20.37 -14.44
CA THR A 252 20.57 19.54 -14.69
C THR A 252 21.89 20.31 -14.50
N SER A 253 21.86 21.64 -14.57
CA SER A 253 23.00 22.52 -14.30
C SER A 253 23.12 22.98 -12.84
N GLY A 254 22.26 22.47 -11.94
CA GLY A 254 22.21 22.85 -10.53
C GLY A 254 21.02 23.74 -10.17
N ILE A 255 21.08 24.34 -8.97
CA ILE A 255 20.03 25.18 -8.39
C ILE A 255 20.24 26.64 -8.79
N ARG A 256 19.19 27.30 -9.29
CA ARG A 256 19.22 28.73 -9.69
C ARG A 256 17.97 29.47 -9.23
N PRO A 257 18.02 30.77 -8.91
CA PRO A 257 16.82 31.55 -8.59
C PRO A 257 15.87 31.63 -9.80
N VAL A 258 14.57 31.65 -9.53
CA VAL A 258 13.55 31.81 -10.58
C VAL A 258 13.44 33.29 -10.98
N ILE A 259 13.40 33.55 -12.28
CA ILE A 259 13.24 34.90 -12.85
C ILE A 259 11.79 35.06 -13.30
N GLU A 260 11.13 36.13 -12.85
CA GLU A 260 9.71 36.47 -13.08
C GLU A 260 9.24 36.31 -14.53
N GLY A 261 10.10 36.62 -15.51
CA GLY A 261 9.78 36.55 -16.93
C GLY A 261 9.75 35.14 -17.55
N LYS A 262 9.99 34.07 -16.78
CA LYS A 262 9.97 32.68 -17.26
C LYS A 262 8.76 31.87 -16.77
N LEU A 263 7.77 32.52 -16.16
CA LEU A 263 6.55 31.90 -15.65
C LEU A 263 5.42 31.89 -16.69
N PRO A 264 4.50 30.90 -16.69
CA PRO A 264 4.48 29.72 -15.83
C PRO A 264 5.40 28.58 -16.31
N ILE A 265 5.89 27.79 -15.36
CA ILE A 265 6.61 26.53 -15.62
C ILE A 265 5.87 25.42 -14.87
N ASP A 266 5.62 24.31 -15.56
CA ASP A 266 5.11 23.10 -14.94
C ASP A 266 6.28 22.37 -14.29
N ALA A 267 6.27 22.24 -12.96
CA ALA A 267 7.36 21.62 -12.22
C ALA A 267 6.85 20.92 -10.95
N VAL A 268 7.64 19.98 -10.42
CA VAL A 268 7.36 19.38 -9.10
C VAL A 268 7.79 20.39 -8.04
N ARG A 269 6.87 20.73 -7.14
CA ARG A 269 7.13 21.68 -6.05
C ARG A 269 7.66 20.96 -4.82
N MET A 270 8.71 21.53 -4.26
CA MET A 270 9.31 21.17 -2.98
C MET A 270 9.47 22.42 -2.12
N THR A 271 9.29 22.30 -0.81
CA THR A 271 9.50 23.38 0.15
C THR A 271 10.51 22.90 1.18
N VAL A 272 11.48 23.74 1.50
CA VAL A 272 12.44 23.48 2.58
C VAL A 272 12.29 24.56 3.63
N ASN A 273 12.06 24.14 4.87
CA ASN A 273 12.01 25.02 6.03
C ASN A 273 13.20 24.75 6.93
N GLY A 274 13.84 25.80 7.40
CA GLY A 274 14.90 25.75 8.41
C GLY A 274 14.41 26.18 9.79
N PHE A 275 14.83 25.46 10.82
CA PHE A 275 14.52 25.68 12.23
C PHE A 275 15.78 25.79 13.10
N GLU A 276 15.67 26.55 14.20
CA GLU A 276 16.74 26.70 15.18
C GLU A 276 17.02 25.39 15.92
N ASN A 277 15.95 24.74 16.37
CA ASN A 277 15.97 23.44 17.01
C ASN A 277 14.80 22.59 16.50
N ARG A 278 14.82 21.29 16.81
CA ARG A 278 13.80 20.33 16.34
C ARG A 278 12.42 20.48 17.00
N GLU A 279 12.33 21.09 18.19
CA GLU A 279 11.09 21.22 18.97
C GLU A 279 10.37 22.56 18.75
N GLU A 280 10.96 23.50 18.02
CA GLU A 280 10.40 24.82 17.75
C GLU A 280 9.68 24.89 16.40
N ASP A 281 8.42 25.36 16.43
CA ASP A 281 7.63 25.66 15.24
C ASP A 281 8.06 26.95 14.51
N ARG A 282 9.05 27.68 15.05
CA ARG A 282 9.46 28.97 14.49
C ARG A 282 10.42 28.77 13.32
N ILE A 283 9.86 28.91 12.13
CA ILE A 283 10.61 28.89 10.87
C ILE A 283 11.60 30.06 10.82
N GLN A 284 12.89 29.76 10.72
CA GLN A 284 13.96 30.74 10.52
C GLN A 284 14.21 31.02 9.03
N SER A 285 14.04 30.01 8.18
CA SER A 285 14.16 30.16 6.73
C SER A 285 13.11 29.32 6.00
N ASN A 286 12.60 29.83 4.88
CA ASN A 286 11.65 29.13 4.02
C ASN A 286 12.08 29.36 2.57
N ALA A 287 12.27 28.26 1.84
CA ALA A 287 12.62 28.27 0.43
C ALA A 287 11.72 27.31 -0.34
N THR A 288 11.27 27.73 -1.52
CA THR A 288 10.52 26.87 -2.43
C THR A 288 11.41 26.50 -3.61
N TYR A 289 11.49 25.21 -3.90
CA TYR A 289 12.23 24.63 -5.01
C TYR A 289 11.29 24.01 -6.03
N TYR A 290 11.57 24.21 -7.31
CA TYR A 290 10.83 23.62 -8.42
C TYR A 290 11.77 22.73 -9.23
N ILE A 291 11.44 21.43 -9.31
CA ILE A 291 12.23 20.47 -10.08
C ILE A 291 11.72 20.47 -11.52
N GLU A 292 12.61 20.78 -12.46
CA GLU A 292 12.26 20.88 -13.87
C GLU A 292 11.87 19.52 -14.45
N PRO A 293 10.79 19.41 -15.26
CA PRO A 293 10.41 18.14 -15.87
C PRO A 293 11.51 17.51 -16.72
N SER A 294 12.42 18.30 -17.29
CA SER A 294 13.57 17.80 -18.06
C SER A 294 14.63 17.10 -17.20
N VAL A 295 14.69 17.42 -15.91
CA VAL A 295 15.52 16.69 -14.93
C VAL A 295 14.87 15.35 -14.57
N VAL A 296 13.54 15.34 -14.52
CA VAL A 296 12.71 14.19 -14.12
C VAL A 296 12.54 13.19 -15.26
N TYR A 297 12.21 13.69 -16.45
CA TYR A 297 12.04 12.92 -17.67
C TYR A 297 13.28 13.12 -18.54
N ARG A 298 14.37 12.42 -18.22
CA ARG A 298 15.52 12.33 -19.14
C ARG A 298 15.00 11.73 -20.44
N VAL A 299 14.87 12.55 -21.47
CA VAL A 299 14.60 12.08 -22.83
C VAL A 299 15.91 11.45 -23.30
N GLU A 300 16.00 10.12 -23.21
CA GLU A 300 17.01 9.34 -23.94
C GLU A 300 16.77 9.43 -25.45
#